data_AF-W7W9Z9-F1
#
_entry.id   AF-W7W9Z9-F1
#
_cell.length_a   1.000
_cell.length_b   1.000
_cell.length_c   1.000
_cell.angle_alpha   90.00
_cell.angle_beta   90.00
_cell.angle_gamma   90.00
#
_symmetry.space_group_name_H-M   'P 1'
#
loop_
_entity.id
_entity.type
_entity.pdbx_description
1 polymer ?
#
loop_
_entity_poly.entity_id
_entity_poly.type
_entity_poly.pdbx_seq_one_letter_code
_entity_poly.pdbx_strand_id
1 'polypeptide(L)'
;MELIDNINRLLGDDLKRALKPGARLKVAASCFSMYAFEALKEELEQVDELHFIFTSPTFMAEEVTDKIRKEFHIPKLRPGS
;
A
#
# COMPACT_ATOMS: atom_id res chain seq x y z
N MET A 1 3.22 23.52 0.77
CA MET A 1 2.89 22.12 1.12
C MET A 1 1.40 21.99 0.98
N GLU A 2 0.94 21.28 -0.04
CA GLU A 2 -0.50 20.99 -0.20
C GLU A 2 -0.85 19.78 0.68
N LEU A 3 -1.92 19.90 1.47
CA LEU A 3 -2.45 18.82 2.27
C LEU A 3 -3.48 18.06 1.42
N ILE A 4 -3.32 16.75 1.28
CA ILE A 4 -4.24 15.88 0.54
C ILE A 4 -5.13 15.17 1.54
N ASP A 5 -6.44 15.29 1.37
CA ASP A 5 -7.46 14.74 2.28
C ASP A 5 -8.07 13.42 1.82
N ASN A 6 -7.81 12.99 0.57
CA ASN A 6 -8.47 11.84 -0.07
C ASN A 6 -10.02 11.92 -0.10
N ILE A 7 -10.59 13.12 0.04
CA ILE A 7 -12.03 13.39 -0.08
C ILE A 7 -12.29 14.20 -1.35
N ASN A 8 -11.61 15.33 -1.49
CA ASN A 8 -11.76 16.22 -2.63
C ASN A 8 -10.68 15.99 -3.70
N ARG A 9 -9.54 15.45 -3.27
CA ARG A 9 -8.39 15.14 -4.14
C ARG A 9 -7.77 13.83 -3.71
N LEU A 10 -7.67 12.90 -4.65
CA LEU A 10 -7.07 11.60 -4.40
C LEU A 10 -5.55 11.69 -4.53
N LEU A 11 -4.83 11.19 -3.53
CA LEU A 11 -3.37 11.08 -3.58
C LEU A 11 -2.91 10.24 -4.78
N GLY A 12 -3.65 9.19 -5.13
CA GLY A 12 -3.36 8.31 -6.26
C GLY A 12 -3.27 9.08 -7.58
N ASP A 13 -4.26 9.93 -7.88
CA ASP A 13 -4.31 10.68 -9.15
C ASP A 13 -3.16 11.69 -9.29
N ASP A 14 -2.69 12.22 -8.17
CA ASP A 14 -1.52 13.09 -8.15
C ASP A 14 -0.23 12.31 -8.36
N LEU A 15 -0.10 11.15 -7.70
CA LEU A 15 1.04 10.26 -7.91
C LEU A 15 1.13 9.87 -9.39
N LYS A 16 0.02 9.52 -10.03
CA LYS A 16 0.00 9.19 -11.47
C LYS A 16 0.51 10.32 -12.36
N ARG A 17 0.18 11.56 -12.02
CA ARG A 17 0.62 12.75 -12.77
C ARG A 17 2.07 13.12 -12.50
N ALA A 18 2.56 12.86 -11.29
CA ALA A 18 3.90 13.22 -10.85
C ALA A 18 4.95 12.16 -11.22
N LEU A 19 4.58 10.87 -11.18
CA LEU A 19 5.44 9.76 -11.53
C LEU A 19 5.68 9.74 -13.04
N LYS A 20 6.95 9.77 -13.40
CA LYS A 20 7.43 9.79 -14.79
C LYS A 20 8.53 8.74 -14.93
N PRO A 21 8.81 8.28 -16.16
CA PRO A 21 9.94 7.41 -16.42
C PRO A 21 11.25 7.96 -15.83
N GLY A 22 11.99 7.12 -15.11
CA GLY A 22 13.24 7.50 -14.45
C GLY A 22 13.09 8.23 -13.11
N ALA A 23 11.86 8.35 -12.57
CA ALA A 23 11.65 8.92 -11.26
C ALA A 23 12.24 8.03 -10.15
N ARG A 24 12.60 8.64 -9.02
CA ARG A 24 12.96 7.92 -7.79
C ARG A 24 12.00 8.32 -6.69
N LEU A 25 11.20 7.36 -6.22
CA LEU A 25 10.14 7.59 -5.25
C LEU A 25 10.56 7.09 -3.87
N LYS A 26 10.37 7.93 -2.84
CA LYS A 26 10.53 7.54 -1.43
C LYS A 26 9.21 7.76 -0.69
N VAL A 27 8.69 6.72 -0.05
CA VAL A 27 7.43 6.74 0.71
C VAL A 27 7.71 6.37 2.15
N ALA A 28 7.26 7.18 3.09
CA ALA A 28 7.27 6.85 4.51
C ALA A 28 5.83 6.67 4.98
N ALA A 29 5.43 5.44 5.29
CA ALA A 29 4.06 5.12 5.69
C ALA A 29 4.03 3.87 6.58
N SER A 30 2.93 3.66 7.31
CA SER A 30 2.77 2.49 8.19
C SER A 30 2.45 1.22 7.41
N CYS A 31 1.79 1.34 6.26
CA CYS A 31 1.34 0.21 5.46
C CYS A 31 1.28 0.56 3.98
N PHE A 32 1.45 -0.46 3.14
CA PHE A 32 1.23 -0.38 1.70
C PHE A 32 0.59 -1.69 1.24
N SER A 33 -0.61 -1.61 0.66
CA SER A 33 -1.38 -2.79 0.26
C SER A 33 -1.05 -3.22 -1.17
N MET A 34 -1.27 -4.49 -1.48
CA MET A 34 -1.10 -5.01 -2.84
C MET A 34 -2.06 -4.32 -3.84
N TYR A 35 -3.26 -3.92 -3.41
CA TYR A 35 -4.19 -3.14 -4.25
C TYR A 35 -3.68 -1.74 -4.58
N ALA A 36 -3.02 -1.08 -3.63
CA ALA A 36 -2.42 0.22 -3.89
C ALA A 36 -1.29 0.11 -4.93
N PHE A 37 -0.51 -0.98 -4.86
CA PHE A 37 0.48 -1.29 -5.90
C PHE A 37 -0.19 -1.55 -7.25
N GLU A 38 -1.21 -2.41 -7.30
CA GLU A 38 -1.92 -2.74 -8.54
C GLU A 38 -2.54 -1.50 -9.21
N ALA A 39 -3.15 -0.60 -8.43
CA ALA A 39 -3.79 0.62 -8.93
C ALA A 39 -2.81 1.65 -9.53
N LEU A 40 -1.52 1.57 -9.16
CA LEU A 40 -0.43 2.45 -9.60
C LEU A 40 0.64 1.68 -10.39
N LYS A 41 0.35 0.46 -10.82
CA LYS A 41 1.34 -0.46 -11.37
C LYS A 41 2.03 0.12 -12.61
N GLU A 42 1.25 0.67 -13.53
CA GLU A 42 1.77 1.22 -14.79
C GLU A 42 2.77 2.35 -14.55
N GLU A 43 2.52 3.18 -13.55
CA GLU A 43 3.37 4.32 -13.21
C GLU A 43 4.57 3.89 -12.35
N LEU A 44 4.38 2.95 -11.42
CA LEU A 44 5.45 2.41 -10.56
C LEU A 44 6.43 1.52 -11.32
N GLU A 45 6.02 0.83 -12.39
CA GLU A 45 6.94 0.01 -13.21
C GLU A 45 7.89 0.86 -14.07
N GLN A 46 7.61 2.16 -14.23
CA GLN A 46 8.44 3.08 -15.01
C GLN A 46 9.46 3.85 -14.18
N VAL A 47 9.39 3.76 -12.85
CA VAL A 47 10.33 4.44 -11.95
C VAL A 47 11.62 3.64 -11.87
N ASP A 48 12.75 4.33 -11.70
CA ASP A 48 14.05 3.66 -11.52
C ASP A 48 14.12 2.95 -10.16
N GLU A 49 13.48 3.55 -9.15
CA GLU A 49 13.61 3.10 -7.77
C GLU A 49 12.40 3.52 -6.91
N LEU A 50 11.89 2.58 -6.12
CA LEU A 50 10.88 2.79 -5.09
C LEU A 50 11.46 2.40 -3.72
N HIS A 51 11.63 3.37 -2.83
CA HIS A 51 12.00 3.15 -1.44
C HIS A 51 10.78 3.30 -0.55
N PHE A 52 10.49 2.28 0.25
CA PHE A 52 9.46 2.33 1.26
C PHE A 52 10.06 2.26 2.66
N ILE A 53 9.74 3.24 3.49
CA ILE A 53 10.14 3.33 4.90
C ILE A 53 8.91 3.06 5.74
N PHE A 54 8.91 1.93 6.45
CA PHE A 54 7.87 1.64 7.44
C PHE A 54 8.05 2.56 8.64
N THR A 55 7.02 3.35 8.92
CA THR A 55 7.01 4.29 10.06
C THR A 55 6.39 3.68 11.32
N SER A 56 5.73 2.53 11.19
CA SER A 56 5.25 1.74 12.33
C SER A 56 6.34 0.76 12.81
N PRO A 57 6.40 0.45 14.11
CA PRO A 57 7.33 -0.54 14.64
C PRO A 57 7.11 -1.90 13.96
N THR A 58 8.20 -2.54 13.51
CA THR A 58 8.17 -3.82 12.79
C THR A 58 7.83 -5.02 13.67
N PHE A 59 8.03 -4.90 14.99
CA PHE A 59 7.75 -5.94 15.97
C PHE A 59 7.32 -5.31 17.30
N MET A 60 6.01 -5.32 17.57
CA MET A 60 5.50 -5.20 18.95
C MET A 60 5.29 -6.64 19.43
N ALA A 61 6.09 -7.09 20.41
CA ALA A 61 6.06 -8.47 20.93
C ALA A 61 4.72 -8.88 21.58
N GLU A 62 3.73 -7.99 21.61
CA GLU A 62 2.44 -8.16 22.28
C GLU A 62 1.30 -8.61 21.33
N GLU A 63 1.47 -8.49 20.00
CA GLU A 63 0.43 -8.86 19.01
C GLU A 63 0.59 -10.27 18.40
N VAL A 64 1.35 -11.18 19.04
CA VAL A 64 1.42 -12.59 18.59
C VAL A 64 0.09 -13.34 18.84
N THR A 65 -0.86 -12.73 19.57
CA THR A 65 -2.19 -13.31 19.79
C THR A 65 -3.35 -12.57 19.10
N ASP A 66 -3.15 -11.37 18.56
CA ASP A 66 -4.18 -10.69 17.80
C ASP A 66 -3.89 -10.75 16.31
N LYS A 67 -4.54 -11.75 15.71
CA LYS A 67 -5.05 -11.77 14.33
C LYS A 67 -4.26 -10.85 13.41
N ILE A 68 -3.32 -11.44 12.67
CA ILE A 68 -2.97 -10.96 11.33
C ILE A 68 -4.28 -10.46 10.71
N ARG A 69 -4.42 -9.14 10.50
CA ARG A 69 -5.55 -8.55 9.80
C ARG A 69 -5.44 -9.01 8.35
N LYS A 70 -5.84 -10.26 8.10
CA LYS A 70 -6.06 -10.80 6.78
C LYS A 70 -7.33 -10.15 6.29
N GLU A 71 -7.20 -9.15 5.41
CA GLU A 71 -8.35 -8.52 4.74
C GLU A 71 -9.12 -9.51 3.84
N PHE A 72 -8.56 -10.71 3.58
CA PHE A 72 -9.20 -11.77 2.80
C PHE A 72 -9.34 -13.05 3.62
N HIS A 73 -10.59 -13.36 3.97
CA HIS A 73 -11.00 -14.67 4.46
C HIS A 73 -11.58 -15.47 3.30
N ILE A 74 -10.86 -16.49 2.81
CA ILE A 74 -11.42 -17.45 1.85
C ILE A 74 -12.22 -18.50 2.63
N PRO A 75 -13.56 -18.56 2.51
CA PRO A 75 -14.35 -19.56 3.22
C PRO A 75 -14.05 -20.94 2.62
N LYS A 76 -13.73 -21.92 3.47
CA LYS A 76 -13.61 -23.32 3.02
C LYS A 76 -15.01 -23.88 2.76
N LEU A 77 -15.30 -24.24 1.52
CA LEU A 77 -16.51 -24.97 1.14
C LEU A 77 -16.49 -26.34 1.87
N ARG A 78 -17.48 -26.63 2.71
CA ARG A 78 -17.64 -27.97 3.31
C ARG A 78 -18.27 -28.89 2.26
N PRO A 79 -17.70 -30.06 1.95
CA PRO A 79 -18.43 -31.09 1.22
C PRO A 79 -19.57 -31.60 2.13
N GLY A 80 -20.77 -31.71 1.57
CA GLY A 80 -21.97 -32.16 2.27
C GLY A 80 -21.80 -33.54 2.89
N SER A 81 -22.48 -33.71 4.04
CA SER A 81 -22.73 -34.97 4.75
C SER A 81 -23.57 -35.94 3.94
#